data_AF-A0A7V5XEL7-F1
#
_entry.id   AF-A0A7V5XEL7-F1
#
_cell.length_a   1.000
_cell.length_b   1.000
_cell.length_c   1.000
_cell.angle_alpha   90.00
_cell.angle_beta   90.00
_cell.angle_gamma   90.00
#
_symmetry.space_group_name_H-M   'P 1'
#
loop_
_entity.id
_entity.type
_entity.pdbx_description
1 polymer ?
#
loop_
_entity_poly.entity_id
_entity_poly.type
_entity_poly.pdbx_seq_one_letter_code
_entity_poly.pdbx_strand_id
1 'polypeptide(L)' 'MERLSTAATTAAELYAELNGRYGFPELGQLKVAINDEFADWEAHLNDGDSVVFIPPVAGG' A
#
# COMPACT_ATOMS: atom_id res chain seq x y z
N MET A 1 -8.76 4.27 10.22
CA MET A 1 -7.81 3.17 9.97
C MET A 1 -8.60 1.88 9.89
N GLU A 2 -8.51 1.18 8.77
CA GLU A 2 -8.99 -0.19 8.61
C GLU A 2 -7.92 -1.16 9.15
N ARG A 3 -8.33 -2.33 9.65
CA ARG A 3 -7.41 -3.44 9.97
C ARG A 3 -7.76 -4.64 9.10
N LEU A 4 -6.75 -5.23 8.49
CA LEU A 4 -6.90 -6.36 7.58
C LEU A 4 -5.93 -7.46 7.98
N SER A 5 -6.42 -8.70 8.03
CA SER A 5 -5.56 -9.89 8.03
C SER A 5 -5.36 -10.33 6.58
N THR A 6 -4.11 -10.41 6.15
CA THR A 6 -3.73 -10.68 4.76
C THR A 6 -2.60 -11.70 4.72
N ALA A 7 -2.47 -12.42 3.60
CA ALA A 7 -1.32 -13.28 3.32
C ALA A 7 -0.22 -12.56 2.52
N ALA A 8 -0.46 -11.31 2.11
CA ALA A 8 0.52 -10.50 1.40
C ALA A 8 1.77 -10.29 2.26
N THR A 9 2.94 -10.56 1.68
CA THR A 9 4.23 -10.33 2.36
C THR A 9 4.87 -9.02 1.94
N THR A 10 4.37 -8.40 0.87
CA THR A 10 4.88 -7.11 0.34
C THR A 10 3.76 -6.10 0.15
N ALA A 11 4.13 -4.81 0.07
CA ALA A 11 3.19 -3.72 -0.25
C ALA A 11 2.51 -3.90 -1.61
N ALA A 12 3.22 -4.44 -2.62
CA ALA A 12 2.67 -4.72 -3.94
C ALA A 12 1.58 -5.79 -3.90
N GLU A 13 1.81 -6.88 -3.16
CA GLU A 13 0.81 -7.94 -2.99
C GLU A 13 -0.41 -7.46 -2.20
N LEU A 14 -0.18 -6.67 -1.15
CA LEU A 14 -1.27 -6.07 -0.37
C LEU A 14 -2.13 -5.16 -1.26
N TYR A 15 -1.49 -4.36 -2.11
CA TYR A 15 -2.22 -3.52 -3.05
C TYR A 15 -3.00 -4.34 -4.07
N ALA A 16 -2.43 -5.41 -4.62
CA ALA A 16 -3.12 -6.28 -5.57
C ALA A 16 -4.36 -6.94 -4.95
N GLU A 17 -4.26 -7.41 -3.69
CA GLU A 17 -5.37 -7.96 -2.92
C GLU A 17 -6.49 -6.92 -2.72
N LEU A 18 -6.12 -5.71 -2.27
CA LEU A 18 -7.05 -4.61 -2.04
C LEU A 18 -7.67 -4.08 -3.33
N ASN A 19 -6.89 -4.01 -4.41
CA ASN A 19 -7.38 -3.59 -5.72
C ASN A 19 -8.44 -4.55 -6.25
N GLY A 20 -8.25 -5.86 -6.10
CA GLY A 20 -9.26 -6.86 -6.43
C GLY A 20 -10.56 -6.70 -5.64
N ARG A 21 -10.47 -6.19 -4.40
CA ARG A 21 -11.63 -5.98 -3.50
C ARG A 21 -12.35 -4.65 -3.71
N TYR A 22 -11.62 -3.58 -3.99
CA TYR A 22 -12.14 -2.20 -3.94
C TYR A 22 -12.00 -1.42 -5.27
N GLY A 23 -11.25 -1.93 -6.26
CA GLY A 23 -11.08 -1.29 -7.57
C GLY A 23 -10.22 -0.02 -7.53
N PHE A 24 -9.03 -0.11 -6.96
CA PHE A 24 -8.06 0.98 -6.88
C PHE A 24 -7.41 1.31 -8.25
N PRO A 25 -6.87 2.53 -8.43
CA PRO A 25 -6.20 2.93 -9.68
C PRO A 25 -4.90 2.14 -9.91
N GLU A 26 -4.26 2.32 -11.07
CA GLU A 26 -2.99 1.63 -11.35
C GLU A 26 -1.82 2.14 -10.50
N LEU A 27 -0.92 1.23 -10.13
CA LEU A 27 0.24 1.49 -9.26
C LEU A 27 1.19 2.59 -9.77
N GLY A 28 1.25 2.82 -11.08
CA GLY A 28 2.33 3.58 -11.71
C GLY A 28 2.51 5.03 -11.25
N GLN A 29 1.51 5.63 -10.59
CA GLN A 29 1.62 6.98 -10.02
C GLN A 29 1.52 7.00 -8.49
N LEU A 30 1.27 5.85 -7.87
CA LEU A 30 1.16 5.74 -6.42
C LEU A 30 2.54 5.54 -5.77
N LYS A 31 2.68 6.11 -4.58
CA LYS A 31 3.76 5.78 -3.64
C LYS A 31 3.19 4.98 -2.48
N VAL A 32 4.05 4.24 -1.80
CA VAL A 32 3.69 3.57 -0.55
C VAL A 32 4.53 4.12 0.60
N ALA A 33 3.90 4.24 1.76
CA ALA A 33 4.57 4.46 3.03
C ALA A 33 4.21 3.34 4.01
N ILE A 34 5.20 2.86 4.76
CA ILE A 34 5.06 1.87 5.83
C ILE A 34 5.56 2.54 7.12
N ASN A 35 4.73 2.55 8.15
CA ASN A 35 5.03 3.18 9.44
C ASN A 35 5.52 4.64 9.29
N ASP A 36 4.78 5.42 8.49
CA ASP A 36 5.04 6.84 8.21
C ASP A 36 6.33 7.14 7.42
N GLU A 37 7.02 6.11 6.89
CA GLU A 37 8.21 6.25 6.06
C GLU A 37 7.96 5.76 4.62
N PHE A 38 8.43 6.51 3.61
CA PHE A 38 8.35 6.06 2.22
C PHE A 38 9.12 4.75 2.02
N ALA A 39 8.47 3.78 1.39
CA ALA A 39 9.03 2.45 1.19
C ALA A 39 8.96 2.03 -0.28
N ASP A 40 9.74 1.00 -0.60
CA ASP A 40 9.66 0.33 -1.89
C ASP A 40 8.47 -0.62 -1.95
N TRP A 41 7.94 -0.88 -3.15
CA TRP A 41 6.77 -1.76 -3.32
C TRP A 41 7.07 -3.22 -2.95
N GLU A 42 8.34 -3.62 -3.04
CA GLU A 42 8.83 -4.95 -2.66
C GLU A 42 9.25 -5.02 -1.18
N ALA A 43 9.07 -3.94 -0.41
CA ALA A 43 9.37 -3.94 1.03
C ALA A 43 8.49 -4.97 1.75
N HIS A 44 9.11 -5.75 2.64
CA HIS A 44 8.43 -6.74 3.45
C HIS A 44 7.52 -6.08 4.49
N LEU A 45 6.29 -6.57 4.58
CA LEU A 45 5.33 -6.22 5.61
C LEU A 45 5.44 -7.15 6.80
N ASN A 46 5.31 -6.60 7.99
CA ASN A 46 5.27 -7.32 9.25
C ASN A 46 3.90 -7.15 9.92
N ASP A 47 3.58 -8.07 10.83
CA ASP A 47 2.36 -7.94 11.63
C ASP A 47 2.38 -6.62 12.42
N GLY A 48 1.27 -5.89 12.34
CA GLY A 48 1.11 -4.58 12.98
C GLY A 48 1.60 -3.39 12.16
N ASP A 49 2.23 -3.59 10.99
CA ASP A 49 2.65 -2.49 10.13
C ASP A 49 1.44 -1.66 9.64
N SER A 50 1.63 -0.34 9.63
CA SER A 50 0.64 0.58 9.07
C SER A 50 1.05 0.99 7.67
N VAL A 51 0.24 0.64 6.67
CA VAL A 51 0.52 0.90 5.25
C VAL A 51 -0.39 2.00 4.72
N VAL A 52 0.20 2.96 4.00
CA VAL A 52 -0.52 4.06 3.33
C VAL A 52 -0.16 4.08 1.86
N PHE A 53 -1.19 4.08 1.00
CA PHE A 53 -1.07 4.26 -0.43
C PHE A 53 -1.34 5.73 -0.78
N ILE A 54 -0.34 6.38 -1.38
CA ILE A 54 -0.31 7.83 -1.56
C ILE A 54 -0.46 8.12 -3.06
N PRO A 55 -1.64 8.59 -3.52
CA PRO A 55 -1.79 9.05 -4.89
C PRO A 55 -0.88 10.26 -5.16
N PRO A 56 -0.58 10.57 -6.44
CA PRO A 56 0.17 11.76 -6.77
C PRO A 56 -0.56 12.98 -6.20
N VAL A 57 0.10 13.71 -5.31
CA VAL A 57 -0.46 14.95 -4.77
C VAL A 57 -0.42 16.00 -5.88
N ALA A 58 -1.59 16.45 -6.34
CA ALA A 58 -1.70 17.61 -7.22
C ALA A 58 -1.44 18.87 -6.40
N GLY A 59 -0.17 19.15 -6.12
CA GLY A 59 0.25 20.42 -5.53
C GLY A 59 0.34 21.49 -6.62
N GLY A 60 -0.60 22.44 -6.60
CA GLY A 60 -0.41 23.77 -7.17
C GLY A 60 0.24 24.70 -6.17
#